data_AF-A0A619AKH5-F1
#
_entry.id   AF-A0A619AKH5-F1
#
_cell.length_a   1.000
_cell.length_b   1.000
_cell.length_c   1.000
_cell.angle_alpha   90.00
_cell.angle_beta   90.00
_cell.angle_gamma   90.00
#
_symmetry.space_group_name_H-M   'P 1'
#
loop_
_entity.id
_entity.type
_entity.pdbx_description
1 polymer ?
#
loop_
_entity_poly.entity_id
_entity_poly.type
_entity_poly.pdbx_seq_one_letter_code
_entity_poly.pdbx_strand_id
1 'polypeptide(L)'
;MSELAGLHPQISELSEYEQYLLSALLKKAAADAGKKLNINECRTVAADFFDSRQADRKTQPGYRRSATMSRKMRDIRAQEKSDFHWKPARPRR
;
A
#
# COMPACT_ATOMS: atom_id res chain seq x y z
N MET A 1 -5.57 25.09 10.68
CA MET A 1 -4.65 25.57 9.64
C MET A 1 -3.68 26.56 10.31
N SER A 2 -2.41 26.27 10.65
CA SER A 2 -1.52 25.18 10.27
C SER A 2 -0.38 25.04 11.29
N GLU A 3 -0.52 24.21 12.32
CA GLU A 3 0.63 23.83 13.19
C GLU A 3 1.67 22.99 12.44
N LEU A 4 1.27 22.42 11.30
CA LEU A 4 2.13 21.63 10.42
C LEU A 4 2.85 22.49 9.37
N ALA A 5 2.45 23.75 9.16
CA ALA A 5 3.10 24.61 8.17
C ALA A 5 4.54 24.92 8.60
N GLY A 6 5.50 24.61 7.74
CA GLY A 6 6.92 24.82 8.01
C GLY A 6 7.67 23.61 8.62
N LEU A 7 6.98 22.48 8.86
CA LEU A 7 7.66 21.23 9.25
C LEU A 7 8.35 20.55 8.06
N HIS A 8 7.78 20.63 6.86
CA HIS A 8 8.33 20.02 5.65
C HIS A 8 7.81 20.75 4.39
N PRO A 9 8.66 20.94 3.36
CA PRO A 9 8.30 21.71 2.16
C PRO A 9 7.10 21.14 1.38
N GLN A 10 6.87 19.83 1.44
CA GLN A 10 5.80 19.14 0.70
C GLN A 10 4.47 19.00 1.47
N ILE A 11 4.31 19.67 2.62
CA ILE A 11 3.10 19.54 3.45
C ILE A 11 1.84 20.05 2.75
N SER A 12 1.98 21.04 1.87
CA SER A 12 0.88 21.54 1.03
C SER A 12 0.37 20.48 0.03
N GLU A 13 1.16 19.45 -0.26
CA GLU A 13 0.79 18.35 -1.17
C GLU A 13 0.14 17.16 -0.44
N LEU A 14 -0.04 17.25 0.87
CA LEU A 14 -0.70 16.21 1.65
C LEU A 14 -2.22 16.34 1.52
N SER A 15 -2.87 15.22 1.21
CA SER A 15 -4.33 15.10 1.34
C SER A 15 -4.79 15.24 2.79
N GLU A 16 -6.06 15.54 3.00
CA GLU A 16 -6.63 15.72 4.35
C GLU A 16 -6.42 14.49 5.25
N TYR A 17 -6.55 13.28 4.68
CA TYR A 17 -6.25 12.04 5.41
C TYR A 17 -4.77 11.92 5.79
N GLU A 18 -3.85 12.26 4.88
CA GLU A 18 -2.42 12.22 5.17
C GLU A 18 -2.01 13.29 6.21
N GLN A 19 -2.64 14.46 6.19
CA GLN A 19 -2.46 15.48 7.22
C GLN A 19 -2.94 14.99 8.58
N TYR A 20 -4.09 14.31 8.64
CA TYR A 20 -4.58 13.67 9.85
C TYR A 20 -3.60 12.62 10.37
N LEU A 21 -3.09 11.75 9.49
CA LEU A 21 -2.13 10.71 9.84
C LEU A 21 -0.83 11.30 10.40
N LEU A 22 -0.27 12.32 9.76
CA LEU A 22 0.92 13.02 10.25
C LEU A 22 0.67 13.66 11.63
N SER A 23 -0.50 14.27 11.84
CA SER A 23 -0.86 14.84 13.14
C SER A 23 -0.99 13.77 14.23
N ALA A 24 -1.54 12.60 13.90
CA ALA A 24 -1.66 11.48 14.83
C ALA A 24 -0.29 10.90 15.18
N LEU A 25 0.63 10.80 14.21
CA LEU A 25 2.00 10.36 14.44
C LEU A 25 2.76 11.31 15.37
N LEU A 26 2.62 12.63 15.17
CA LEU A 26 3.24 13.62 16.05
C LEU A 26 2.69 13.55 17.48
N LYS A 27 1.37 13.38 17.64
CA LYS A 27 0.74 13.19 18.95
C LYS A 27 1.23 11.91 19.63
N LYS A 28 1.33 10.82 18.89
CA LYS A 28 1.84 9.54 19.40
C LYS A 28 3.29 9.67 19.83
N ALA A 29 4.15 10.26 19.00
CA ALA A 29 5.56 10.46 19.34
C ALA A 29 5.74 11.36 20.57
N ALA A 30 4.89 12.38 20.76
CA ALA A 30 4.90 13.19 21.97
C ALA A 30 4.46 12.39 23.22
N ALA A 31 3.45 11.53 23.06
CA ALA A 31 3.01 10.64 24.13
C ALA A 31 4.09 9.61 24.52
N ASP A 32 4.72 8.98 23.53
CA ASP A 32 5.78 7.98 23.72
C ASP A 32 7.03 8.62 24.37
N ALA A 33 7.35 9.87 24.01
CA ALA A 33 8.45 10.62 24.62
C ALA A 33 8.12 11.17 26.02
N GLY A 34 6.84 11.18 26.42
CA GLY A 34 6.38 11.76 27.69
C GLY A 34 6.59 13.27 27.81
N LYS A 35 6.90 13.96 26.72
CA LYS A 35 7.23 15.39 26.66
C LYS A 35 6.72 16.03 25.37
N LYS A 36 6.61 17.36 25.35
CA LYS A 36 6.36 18.08 24.09
C LYS A 36 7.57 17.92 23.16
N LEU A 37 7.31 17.56 21.91
CA LEU A 37 8.34 17.43 20.89
C LEU A 37 8.89 18.80 20.51
N ASN A 38 10.21 18.90 20.41
CA ASN A 38 10.87 20.07 19.84
C ASN A 38 10.65 20.11 18.32
N ILE A 39 10.79 21.29 17.70
CA ILE A 39 10.59 21.47 16.26
C ILE A 39 11.50 20.56 15.42
N ASN A 40 12.72 20.27 15.90
CA ASN A 40 13.64 19.33 15.25
C ASN A 40 13.11 17.89 15.32
N GLU A 41 12.56 17.46 16.45
CA GLU A 41 11.97 16.14 16.63
C GLU A 41 10.71 16.00 15.74
N CYS A 42 9.88 17.06 15.66
CA CYS A 42 8.74 17.10 14.74
C CYS A 42 9.18 17.00 13.27
N ARG A 43 10.28 17.66 12.89
CA ARG A 43 10.84 17.59 11.53
C ARG A 43 11.34 16.19 11.20
N THR A 44 11.98 15.50 12.15
CA THR A 44 12.42 14.11 11.94
C THR A 44 11.24 13.18 11.71
N VAL A 45 10.20 13.26 12.54
CA VAL A 45 8.97 12.44 12.37
C VAL A 45 8.28 12.75 11.04
N ALA A 46 8.25 14.02 10.64
CA ALA A 46 7.71 14.40 9.34
C ALA A 46 8.55 13.83 8.19
N ALA A 47 9.88 13.92 8.24
CA ALA A 47 10.77 13.36 7.23
C ALA A 47 10.57 11.85 7.06
N ASP A 48 10.54 11.10 8.17
CA ASP A 48 10.31 9.64 8.15
C ASP A 48 8.96 9.27 7.51
N PHE A 49 7.93 10.07 7.77
CA PHE A 49 6.62 9.91 7.14
C PHE A 49 6.67 10.12 5.62
N PHE A 50 7.35 11.18 5.16
CA PHE A 50 7.49 11.46 3.73
C PHE A 50 8.36 10.42 3.02
N ASP A 51 9.41 9.92 3.66
CA ASP A 51 10.27 8.86 3.11
C ASP A 51 9.50 7.55 2.95
N SER A 52 8.69 7.17 3.95
CA SER A 52 7.80 6.01 3.88
C SER A 52 6.78 6.15 2.74
N ARG A 53 6.18 7.34 2.58
CA ARG A 53 5.26 7.66 1.48
C ARG A 53 5.92 7.52 0.11
N GLN A 54 7.18 7.95 -0.03
CA GLN A 54 7.93 7.82 -1.28
C GLN A 54 8.27 6.36 -1.57
N ALA A 55 8.58 5.56 -0.55
CA ALA A 55 8.77 4.12 -0.70
C ALA A 55 7.50 3.42 -1.22
N ASP A 56 6.33 3.73 -0.66
CA ASP A 56 5.03 3.21 -1.11
C ASP A 56 4.69 3.61 -2.56
N ARG A 57 4.98 4.86 -2.94
CA ARG A 57 4.80 5.31 -4.33
C ARG A 57 5.69 4.54 -5.30
N LYS A 58 6.91 4.18 -4.91
CA LYS A 58 7.86 3.43 -5.74
C LYS A 58 7.51 1.94 -5.86
N THR A 59 6.87 1.35 -4.86
CA THR A 59 6.45 -0.06 -4.87
C THR A 59 5.12 -0.31 -5.59
N GLN A 60 4.21 0.67 -5.65
CA GLN A 60 2.94 0.54 -6.37
C GLN A 60 3.01 0.24 -7.89
N PRO A 61 3.93 0.80 -8.71
CA PRO A 61 3.95 0.52 -10.15
C PRO A 61 4.29 -0.94 -10.50
N GLY A 62 4.97 -1.68 -9.60
CA GLY A 62 5.31 -3.10 -9.80
C GLY A 62 4.16 -4.06 -9.43
N TYR A 63 3.40 -3.74 -8.38
CA TYR A 63 2.33 -4.62 -7.90
C TYR A 63 1.10 -4.59 -8.81
N ARG A 64 0.77 -3.43 -9.41
CA ARG A 64 -0.37 -3.31 -10.34
C ARG A 64 -0.16 -4.02 -11.67
N ARG A 65 1.07 -4.32 -12.09
CA ARG A 65 1.35 -4.99 -13.37
C ARG A 65 1.24 -6.52 -13.31
N SER A 66 1.14 -7.11 -12.11
CA SER A 66 1.35 -8.55 -11.93
C SER A 66 0.07 -9.34 -11.62
N ALA A 67 -1.10 -8.69 -11.51
CA ALA A 67 -2.31 -9.34 -11.00
C ALA A 67 -3.53 -9.20 -11.90
N THR A 68 -3.45 -9.66 -13.14
CA THR A 68 -4.56 -10.40 -13.76
C THR A 68 -3.99 -11.28 -14.87
N MET A 69 -3.81 -12.57 -14.59
CA MET A 69 -3.52 -13.53 -15.65
C MET A 69 -4.70 -13.50 -16.63
N SER A 70 -4.44 -13.11 -17.89
CA SER A 70 -5.47 -13.01 -18.92
C SER A 70 -6.30 -14.30 -18.98
N ARG A 71 -7.62 -14.16 -19.15
CA ARG A 71 -8.56 -15.30 -19.21
C ARG A 71 -8.10 -16.36 -20.23
N LYS A 72 -7.58 -15.91 -21.38
CA LYS A 72 -6.99 -16.77 -22.42
C LYS A 72 -5.85 -17.65 -21.90
N MET A 73 -4.97 -17.12 -21.06
CA MET A 73 -3.86 -17.89 -20.48
C MET A 73 -4.35 -18.91 -19.45
N ARG A 74 -5.48 -18.67 -18.78
CA ARG A 74 -6.11 -19.65 -17.90
C ARG A 74 -6.69 -20.81 -18.72
N ASP A 75 -7.35 -20.50 -19.84
CA ASP A 75 -7.96 -21.50 -20.72
C ASP A 75 -6.90 -22.41 -21.37
N ILE A 76 -5.78 -21.84 -21.84
CA ILE A 76 -4.66 -22.60 -22.41
C ILE A 76 -4.08 -23.61 -21.40
N ARG A 77 -3.84 -23.19 -20.15
CA ARG A 77 -3.35 -24.10 -19.10
C ARG A 77 -4.37 -25.14 -18.65
N ALA A 78 -5.67 -24.82 -18.74
CA ALA A 78 -6.73 -25.79 -18.45
C ALA A 78 -6.79 -26.88 -19.53
N GLN A 79 -6.55 -26.53 -20.80
CA GLN A 79 -6.41 -27.49 -21.90
C GLN A 79 -5.17 -28.38 -21.74
N GLU A 80 -4.02 -27.82 -21.34
CA GLU A 80 -2.77 -28.58 -21.15
C GLU A 80 -2.85 -29.66 -20.04
N LYS A 81 -3.78 -29.54 -19.09
CA LYS A 81 -3.87 -30.44 -17.91
C LYS A 81 -5.13 -31.32 -17.88
N SER A 82 -5.90 -31.32 -18.95
CA SER A 82 -7.16 -32.06 -19.00
C SER A 82 -6.92 -33.54 -19.35
N ASP A 83 -6.60 -34.38 -18.35
CA ASP A 83 -6.65 -35.86 -18.45
C ASP A 83 -8.09 -36.42 -18.41
N PHE A 84 -9.10 -35.54 -18.54
CA PHE A 84 -10.49 -35.91 -18.44
C PHE A 84 -10.95 -36.67 -19.70
N HIS A 85 -10.89 -37.99 -19.63
CA HIS A 85 -11.51 -38.87 -20.60
C HIS A 85 -12.90 -39.29 -20.10
N TRP A 86 -13.94 -38.58 -20.56
CA TRP A 86 -15.31 -39.04 -20.35
C TRP A 86 -15.50 -40.43 -20.99
N LYS A 87 -15.76 -41.45 -20.17
CA LYS A 87 -16.15 -42.78 -20.63
C LYS A 87 -17.65 -42.95 -20.36
N PRO A 88 -18.51 -43.06 -21.39
CA PRO A 88 -19.92 -43.35 -21.16
C PRO A 88 -20.07 -44.73 -20.52
N ALA A 89 -20.95 -44.84 -19.52
CA ALA A 89 -21.26 -46.11 -18.89
C ALA A 89 -21.83 -47.07 -19.94
N ARG A 90 -21.24 -48.27 -20.06
CA ARG A 90 -21.77 -49.29 -20.97
C ARG A 90 -23.16 -49.71 -20.52
N PRO A 91 -24.15 -49.85 -21.43
CA PRO A 91 -25.45 -50.38 -21.07
C PRO A 91 -25.29 -51.82 -20.57
N ARG A 92 -25.84 -52.11 -19.40
CA ARG A 92 -25.96 -53.48 -18.88
C ARG A 92 -26.98 -54.22 -19.75
N ARG A 93 -26.55 -55.27 -20.45
CA ARG A 93 -27.44 -56.24 -21.08
C ARG A 93 -27.86 -57.28 -20.06
#